data_AF-A0A2T2TVD5-F1
#
_entry.id   AF-A0A2T2TVD5-F1
#
_cell.length_a   1.000
_cell.length_b   1.000
_cell.length_c   1.000
_cell.angle_alpha   90.00
_cell.angle_beta   90.00
_cell.angle_gamma   90.00
#
_symmetry.space_group_name_H-M   'P 1'
#
loop_
_entity.id
_entity.type
_entity.pdbx_description
1 polymer ?
#
loop_
_entity_poly.entity_id
_entity_poly.type
_entity_poly.pdbx_seq_one_letter_code
_entity_poly.pdbx_strand_id
1 'polypeptide(L)' 'MGEAVKQLSPERRDQYPEVPWRQIAGFRDVLIHDYMGVDLNEVWNVIENELPGLKQTVNEMRTELRDEENR' A
#
# COMPACT_ATOMS: atom_id res chain seq x y z
N MET A 1 -0.25 -3.83 -6.59
CA MET A 1 -0.04 -3.18 -5.28
C MET A 1 -0.11 -4.20 -4.14
N GLY A 2 -1.22 -4.92 -3.92
CA GLY A 2 -1.32 -5.88 -2.81
C GLY A 2 -0.24 -6.99 -2.77
N GLU A 3 0.15 -7.55 -3.91
CA GLU A 3 1.20 -8.59 -3.97
C GLU A 3 2.60 -8.05 -3.61
N ALA A 4 2.91 -6.81 -4.01
CA ALA A 4 4.18 -6.17 -3.71
C ALA A 4 4.32 -5.88 -2.20
N VAL A 5 3.22 -5.53 -1.52
CA VAL A 5 3.22 -5.35 -0.06
C VAL A 5 3.59 -6.64 0.66
N LYS A 6 3.12 -7.80 0.18
CA LYS A 6 3.45 -9.12 0.76
C LYS A 6 4.96 -9.44 0.71
N GLN A 7 5.70 -8.81 -0.20
CA GLN A 7 7.15 -9.00 -0.38
C GLN A 7 8.00 -8.06 0.48
N LEU A 8 7.42 -6.99 1.05
CA LEU A 8 8.15 -6.12 1.99
C LEU A 8 8.55 -6.90 3.24
N SER A 9 9.77 -6.73 3.75
CA SER A 9 10.17 -7.36 5.00
C SER A 9 9.37 -6.78 6.19
N PRO A 10 9.20 -7.54 7.29
CA PRO A 10 8.55 -7.02 8.50
C PRO A 10 9.19 -5.73 9.00
N GLU A 11 10.52 -5.66 9.00
CA GLU A 11 11.30 -4.51 9.50
C GLU A 11 10.99 -3.25 8.69
N ARG A 12 10.82 -3.37 7.36
CA ARG A 12 10.43 -2.25 6.51
C ARG A 12 8.99 -1.81 6.74
N ARG A 13 8.08 -2.73 7.10
CA ARG A 13 6.70 -2.38 7.43
C ARG A 13 6.61 -1.69 8.79
N ASP A 14 7.41 -2.14 9.75
CA ASP A 14 7.47 -1.60 11.11
C ASP A 14 8.04 -0.17 11.15
N GLN A 15 8.80 0.25 10.13
CA GLN A 15 9.26 1.63 9.96
C GLN A 15 8.12 2.60 9.59
N TYR A 16 7.01 2.08 9.05
CA TYR A 16 5.86 2.85 8.58
C TYR A 16 4.55 2.27 9.17
N PRO A 17 4.38 2.31 10.52
CA PRO A 17 3.26 1.67 11.20
C PRO A 17 1.91 2.34 10.93
N GLU A 18 1.92 3.59 10.45
CA GLU A 18 0.73 4.34 10.04
C GLU A 18 0.09 3.79 8.76
N VAL A 19 0.85 3.03 7.95
CA VAL A 19 0.34 2.45 6.72
C VAL A 19 -0.38 1.13 7.04
N PRO A 20 -1.65 0.96 6.63
CA PRO A 20 -2.42 -0.26 6.92
C PRO A 20 -2.03 -1.41 5.97
N TRP A 21 -0.80 -1.90 6.06
CA TRP A 21 -0.20 -2.90 5.14
C TRP A 21 -1.08 -4.13 4.91
N ARG A 22 -1.70 -4.65 5.97
CA ARG A 22 -2.57 -5.83 5.89
C ARG A 22 -3.81 -5.56 5.04
N GLN A 23 -4.40 -4.37 5.16
CA GLN A 23 -5.58 -3.98 4.38
C GLN A 23 -5.21 -3.79 2.91
N ILE A 24 -4.08 -3.15 2.63
CA ILE A 24 -3.58 -2.95 1.26
C ILE A 24 -3.28 -4.28 0.57
N ALA A 25 -2.72 -5.24 1.29
CA ALA A 25 -2.47 -6.59 0.77
C ALA A 25 -3.78 -7.32 0.40
N GLY A 26 -4.84 -7.16 1.21
CA GLY A 26 -6.15 -7.79 1.00
C GLY A 26 -7.07 -7.06 0.02
N PHE A 27 -6.87 -5.76 -0.23
CA PHE A 27 -7.72 -4.97 -1.12
C PHE A 27 -7.77 -5.54 -2.55
N ARG A 28 -6.63 -6.03 -3.07
CA ARG A 28 -6.60 -6.73 -4.36
C ARG A 28 -7.52 -7.96 -4.35
N ASP A 29 -7.42 -8.76 -3.30
CA ASP A 29 -8.14 -10.04 -3.20
C ASP A 29 -9.66 -9.78 -3.20
N VAL A 30 -10.11 -8.71 -2.56
CA VAL A 30 -11.52 -8.25 -2.60
C VAL A 30 -11.93 -7.81 -4.02
N LEU A 31 -11.15 -6.93 -4.66
CA LEU A 31 -11.49 -6.41 -5.99
C LEU A 31 -11.55 -7.49 -7.08
N ILE A 32 -10.74 -8.54 -7.00
CA ILE A 32 -10.69 -9.59 -8.03
C ILE A 32 -11.70 -10.72 -7.78
N HIS A 33 -12.03 -11.02 -6.52
CA HIS A 33 -12.88 -12.17 -6.17
C HIS A 33 -14.32 -11.80 -5.87
N ASP A 34 -14.59 -10.59 -5.37
CA ASP A 34 -15.92 -10.18 -4.91
C ASP A 34 -16.48 -8.96 -5.69
N TYR A 35 -16.05 -8.80 -6.95
CA TYR A 35 -16.36 -7.63 -7.78
C TYR A 35 -17.86 -7.34 -7.96
N MET A 36 -18.74 -8.34 -7.77
CA MET A 36 -20.20 -8.17 -7.81
C MET A 36 -20.76 -7.50 -6.55
N GLY A 37 -20.05 -7.58 -5.42
CA GLY A 37 -20.41 -6.98 -4.13
C GLY A 37 -19.59 -5.75 -3.75
N VAL A 38 -18.65 -5.33 -4.60
CA VAL A 38 -17.80 -4.16 -4.36
C VAL A 38 -18.61 -2.87 -4.52
N ASP A 39 -18.60 -2.03 -3.48
CA ASP A 39 -19.12 -0.66 -3.56
C ASP A 39 -18.13 0.24 -4.31
N LEU A 40 -18.52 0.70 -5.50
CA LEU A 40 -17.69 1.57 -6.32
C LEU A 40 -17.43 2.93 -5.68
N ASN A 41 -18.33 3.42 -4.82
CA ASN A 41 -18.09 4.67 -4.08
C ASN A 41 -16.97 4.49 -3.06
N GLU A 42 -16.91 3.32 -2.41
CA GLU A 42 -15.83 2.99 -1.48
C GLU A 42 -14.49 2.84 -2.22
N VAL A 43 -14.49 2.20 -3.39
CA VAL A 43 -13.30 2.13 -4.23
C VAL A 43 -12.83 3.52 -4.66
N TRP A 44 -13.76 4.38 -5.07
CA TRP A 44 -13.44 5.76 -5.44
C TRP A 44 -12.88 6.56 -4.25
N ASN A 45 -13.47 6.39 -3.06
CA ASN A 45 -12.98 6.99 -1.82
C ASN A 45 -11.54 6.56 -1.51
N VAL A 46 -11.22 5.27 -1.64
CA VAL A 46 -9.85 4.76 -1.46
C VAL A 46 -8.89 5.39 -2.48
N ILE A 47 -9.31 5.53 -3.75
CA ILE A 47 -8.47 6.13 -4.79
C ILE A 47 -8.19 7.61 -4.50
N GLU A 48 -9.19 8.38 -4.10
CA GLU A 48 -9.06 9.83 -3.92
C GLU A 48 -8.41 10.20 -2.57
N ASN A 49 -8.73 9.47 -1.50
CA ASN A 49 -8.38 9.89 -0.14
C ASN A 49 -7.23 9.08 0.48
N GLU A 50 -7.10 7.79 0.16
CA GLU A 50 -6.11 6.91 0.81
C GLU A 50 -4.86 6.70 -0.08
N LEU A 51 -5.06 6.51 -1.38
CA LEU A 51 -3.99 6.22 -2.33
C LEU A 51 -2.91 7.32 -2.42
N PRO A 52 -3.22 8.64 -2.33
CA PRO A 52 -2.20 9.68 -2.32
C PRO A 52 -1.23 9.55 -1.15
N GLY A 53 -1.73 9.25 0.06
CA GLY A 53 -0.90 9.04 1.25
C GLY A 53 0.04 7.85 1.07
N LEU A 54 -0.50 6.72 0.59
CA LEU A 54 0.33 5.55 0.29
C LEU A 54 1.42 5.84 -0.76
N LYS A 55 1.10 6.63 -1.79
CA LYS A 55 2.07 7.03 -2.81
C LYS A 55 3.19 7.88 -2.21
N GLN A 56 2.89 8.76 -1.26
CA GLN A 56 3.91 9.55 -0.57
C GLN A 56 4.87 8.63 0.20
N THR A 57 4.35 7.74 1.05
CA THR A 57 5.17 6.80 1.82
C THR A 57 6.07 5.96 0.91
N VAL A 58 5.56 5.46 -0.21
CA VAL A 58 6.39 4.68 -1.16
C VAL A 58 7.53 5.51 -1.75
N ASN A 59 7.32 6.81 -1.99
CA ASN A 59 8.39 7.69 -2.48
C ASN A 59 9.44 7.97 -1.41
N GLU A 60 9.04 8.10 -0.15
CA GLU A 60 9.93 8.24 1.00
C GLU A 60 10.80 6.98 1.15
N MET A 61 10.19 5.80 1.20
CA MET A 61 10.89 4.50 1.22
C MET A 61 11.92 4.38 0.10
N ARG A 62 11.56 4.79 -1.13
CA ARG A 62 12.46 4.73 -2.28
C ARG A 62 13.65 5.68 -2.14
N THR A 63 13.43 6.83 -1.51
CA THR A 63 14.49 7.83 -1.30
C THR A 63 15.47 7.31 -0.25
N GLU A 64 14.96 6.74 0.84
CA GLU A 64 15.78 6.11 1.89
C GLU A 64 16.64 4.96 1.34
N LEU A 65 16.07 4.08 0.52
CA LEU A 65 16.81 3.00 -0.14
C LEU A 65 17.97 3.53 -0.99
N ARG A 66 17.72 4.59 -1.75
CA ARG A 66 18.75 5.23 -2.57
C ARG A 66 19.83 5.87 -1.70
N ASP A 67 19.48 6.45 -0.57
CA ASP A 67 20.45 7.06 0.34
C ASP A 67 21.29 6.01 1.09
N GLU A 68 20.72 4.83 1.37
CA GLU A 68 21.44 3.67 1.92
C GLU A 68 22.46 3.09 0.93
N GLU A 69 22.11 2.99 -0.37
CA GLU A 69 23.02 2.48 -1.41
C GLU A 69 24.19 3.42 -1.74
N ASN A 70 24.06 4.72 -1.44
CA ASN A 70 25.08 5.73 -1.71
C ASN A 70 25.98 6.03 -0.50
N ARG A 71 25.82 5.30 0.61
CA ARG A 71 26.68 5.36 1.80
C ARG A 71 27.71 4.24 1.80
#